data_AF-A0A4Y3FZM5-F1
#
_entry.id   AF-A0A4Y3FZM5-F1
#
_cell.length_a   1.000
_cell.length_b   1.000
_cell.length_c   1.000
_cell.angle_alpha   90.00
_cell.angle_beta   90.00
_cell.angle_gamma   90.00
#
_symmetry.space_group_name_H-M   'P 1'
#
loop_
_entity.id
_entity.type
_entity.pdbx_description
1 polymer ?
#
loop_
_entity_poly.entity_id
_entity_poly.type
_entity_poly.pdbx_seq_one_letter_code
_entity_poly.pdbx_strand_id
1 'polypeptide(L)'
;MHEITDESKLASIGRAIGAVARNLIIKKLKGRGWVPLADLTKELVNYQYTVIKNHCKILSEEGFIELKTDNDRYIVRLIRVPNVYIEEVKKRK
;
A
#
# COMPACT_ATOMS: atom_id res chain seq x y z
N MET A 1 30.37 -18.20 -1.18
CA MET A 1 29.93 -16.84 -1.54
C MET A 1 28.67 -17.02 -2.37
N HIS A 2 27.46 -16.72 -1.86
CA HIS A 2 26.22 -16.98 -2.60
C HIS A 2 26.06 -15.91 -3.70
N GLU A 3 26.03 -16.34 -4.96
CA GLU A 3 25.61 -15.50 -6.08
C GLU A 3 24.18 -15.02 -5.82
N ILE A 4 24.06 -13.74 -5.51
CA ILE A 4 22.75 -13.08 -5.47
C ILE A 4 22.36 -12.91 -6.95
N THR A 5 21.64 -13.88 -7.51
CA THR A 5 21.03 -13.77 -8.84
C THR A 5 20.19 -12.50 -8.91
N ASP A 6 20.19 -11.83 -10.07
CA ASP A 6 19.48 -10.56 -10.26
C ASP A 6 17.99 -10.63 -9.88
N GLU A 7 17.39 -11.83 -9.97
CA GLU A 7 16.04 -12.14 -9.51
C GLU A 7 15.83 -11.92 -8.01
N SER A 8 16.82 -12.27 -7.17
CA SER A 8 16.75 -12.07 -5.72
C SER A 8 16.85 -10.58 -5.36
N LYS A 9 17.66 -9.82 -6.10
CA LYS A 9 17.74 -8.36 -5.96
C LYS A 9 16.45 -7.69 -6.43
N LEU A 10 15.92 -8.12 -7.57
CA LEU A 10 14.66 -7.62 -8.14
C LEU A 10 13.48 -7.88 -7.19
N ALA A 11 13.41 -9.08 -6.62
CA ALA A 11 12.39 -9.44 -5.63
C ALA A 11 12.51 -8.59 -4.36
N SER A 12 13.73 -8.30 -3.90
CA SER A 12 13.96 -7.42 -2.75
C SER A 12 13.50 -5.98 -3.02
N ILE A 13 13.84 -5.44 -4.20
CA ILE A 13 13.41 -4.11 -4.65
C ILE A 13 11.88 -4.06 -4.78
N GLY A 14 11.27 -5.08 -5.39
CA GLY A 14 9.82 -5.18 -5.54
C GLY A 14 9.08 -5.21 -4.19
N ARG A 15 9.61 -5.94 -3.20
CA ARG A 15 9.08 -5.92 -1.82
C ARG A 15 9.18 -4.55 -1.17
N ALA A 16 10.31 -3.86 -1.33
CA ALA A 16 10.51 -2.53 -0.78
C ALA A 16 9.56 -1.50 -1.41
N ILE A 17 9.42 -1.50 -2.75
CA ILE A 17 8.48 -0.61 -3.47
C ILE A 17 7.04 -0.88 -3.02
N GLY A 18 6.64 -2.15 -2.94
CA GLY A 18 5.31 -2.53 -2.50
C GLY A 18 5.01 -2.13 -1.06
N ALA A 19 6.01 -2.21 -0.16
CA ALA A 19 5.87 -1.78 1.23
C ALA A 19 5.67 -0.26 1.34
N VAL A 20 6.39 0.53 0.55
CA VAL A 20 6.21 2.00 0.49
C VAL A 20 4.78 2.35 0.04
N ALA A 21 4.28 1.70 -1.02
CA ALA A 21 2.93 1.94 -1.52
C ALA A 21 1.85 1.62 -0.46
N ARG A 22 1.98 0.47 0.22
CA ARG A 22 1.08 0.07 1.31
C ARG A 22 1.11 1.06 2.48
N ASN A 23 2.29 1.55 2.87
CA ASN A 23 2.42 2.55 3.93
C ASN A 23 1.76 3.88 3.56
N LEU A 24 1.91 4.32 2.31
CA LEU A 24 1.24 5.53 1.82
C LEU A 24 -0.29 5.38 1.86
N ILE A 25 -0.83 4.23 1.43
CA ILE A 25 -2.26 3.92 1.53
C ILE A 25 -2.73 4.03 2.98
N ILE A 26 -2.07 3.37 3.92
CA ILE A 26 -2.42 3.42 5.34
C ILE A 26 -2.37 4.85 5.88
N LYS A 27 -1.33 5.62 5.53
CA LYS A 27 -1.18 7.03 5.93
C LYS A 27 -2.33 7.88 5.41
N LYS A 28 -2.81 7.63 4.19
CA LYS A 28 -3.96 8.35 3.60
C LYS A 28 -5.30 7.95 4.23
N LEU A 29 -5.46 6.70 4.66
CA LEU A 29 -6.69 6.23 5.30
C LEU A 29 -6.75 6.54 6.80
N LYS A 30 -5.60 6.85 7.43
CA LYS A 30 -5.54 7.15 8.87
C LYS A 30 -6.42 8.35 9.23
N GLY A 31 -7.34 8.14 10.18
CA GLY A 31 -8.28 9.15 10.65
C GLY A 31 -9.42 9.46 9.68
N ARG A 32 -9.57 8.70 8.60
CA ARG A 32 -10.68 8.81 7.64
C ARG A 32 -11.65 7.65 7.81
N GLY A 33 -12.91 7.88 7.41
CA GLY A 33 -13.92 6.84 7.30
C GLY A 33 -13.74 6.01 6.02
N TRP A 34 -14.85 5.68 5.36
CA TRP A 34 -14.83 5.05 4.05
C TRP A 34 -14.34 6.05 2.99
N VAL A 35 -13.36 5.62 2.18
CA VAL A 35 -12.77 6.41 1.11
C VAL A 35 -12.94 5.65 -0.20
N PRO A 36 -13.48 6.27 -1.27
CA PRO A 36 -13.48 5.67 -2.59
C PRO A 36 -12.06 5.42 -3.09
N LEU A 37 -11.82 4.23 -3.65
CA LEU A 37 -10.51 3.85 -4.20
C LEU A 37 -10.06 4.81 -5.32
N ALA A 38 -11.03 5.37 -6.07
CA ALA A 38 -10.79 6.40 -7.06
C ALA A 38 -10.20 7.69 -6.45
N ASP A 39 -10.66 8.11 -5.28
CA ASP A 39 -10.13 9.30 -4.60
C ASP A 39 -8.75 9.03 -4.00
N LEU A 40 -8.55 7.82 -3.45
CA LEU A 40 -7.23 7.38 -3.01
C LEU A 40 -6.21 7.39 -4.17
N THR A 41 -6.66 7.03 -5.38
CA THR A 41 -5.83 7.06 -6.60
C THR A 41 -5.47 8.49 -7.01
N LYS A 42 -6.38 9.45 -6.87
CA LYS A 42 -6.08 10.88 -7.11
C LYS A 42 -5.05 11.43 -6.13
N GLU A 43 -4.99 10.91 -4.91
CA GLU A 43 -4.02 11.33 -3.90
C GLU A 43 -2.66 10.63 -4.02
N LEU A 44 -2.65 9.42 -4.60
CA LEU A 44 -1.47 8.60 -4.82
C LEU A 44 -1.10 8.62 -6.31
N VAL A 45 -0.92 9.83 -6.87
CA VAL A 45 -0.74 10.10 -8.31
C VAL A 45 0.39 9.32 -8.99
N ASN A 46 1.37 8.85 -8.22
CA ASN A 46 2.50 8.06 -8.72
C ASN A 46 2.16 6.57 -8.92
N TYR A 47 0.93 6.15 -8.60
CA TYR A 47 0.48 4.77 -8.68
C TYR A 47 -0.77 4.65 -9.55
N GLN A 48 -0.79 3.63 -10.40
CA GLN A 48 -1.98 3.30 -11.18
C GLN A 48 -3.08 2.73 -10.29
N TYR A 49 -4.35 2.94 -10.68
CA TYR A 49 -5.53 2.42 -9.98
C TYR A 49 -5.43 0.91 -9.70
N THR A 50 -4.99 0.13 -10.69
CA THR A 50 -4.82 -1.33 -10.59
C THR A 50 -3.80 -1.73 -9.53
N VAL A 51 -2.70 -0.99 -9.42
CA VAL A 51 -1.65 -1.20 -8.42
C VAL A 51 -2.16 -0.90 -7.02
N ILE A 52 -2.84 0.24 -6.85
CA ILE A 52 -3.45 0.61 -5.55
C ILE A 52 -4.51 -0.42 -5.16
N LYS A 53 -5.36 -0.85 -6.10
CA LYS A 53 -6.36 -1.91 -5.87
C LYS A 53 -5.72 -3.20 -5.37
N ASN A 54 -4.63 -3.64 -5.99
CA ASN A 54 -3.92 -4.84 -5.57
C ASN A 54 -3.32 -4.68 -4.17
N HIS A 55 -2.71 -3.54 -3.86
CA HIS A 55 -2.20 -3.28 -2.51
C HIS A 55 -3.32 -3.19 -1.45
N CYS A 56 -4.48 -2.63 -1.80
CA CYS A 56 -5.65 -2.64 -0.92
C CYS A 56 -6.17 -4.06 -0.67
N LYS A 57 -6.18 -4.94 -1.68
CA LYS A 57 -6.53 -6.35 -1.48
C LYS A 57 -5.58 -7.04 -0.51
N ILE A 58 -4.27 -6.90 -0.73
CA ILE A 58 -3.24 -7.47 0.17
C ILE A 58 -3.43 -6.96 1.60
N LEU A 59 -3.60 -5.65 1.79
CA LEU A 59 -3.86 -5.06 3.11
C LEU A 59 -5.17 -5.53 3.74
N SER A 60 -6.16 -5.89 2.92
CA SER A 60 -7.43 -6.45 3.39
C SER A 60 -7.28 -7.90 3.82
N GLU A 61 -6.54 -8.71 3.06
CA GLU A 61 -6.20 -10.10 3.39
C GLU A 61 -5.38 -10.17 4.69
N GLU A 62 -4.48 -9.21 4.91
CA GLU A 62 -3.71 -9.07 6.15
C GLU A 62 -4.53 -8.45 7.32
N GLY A 63 -5.78 -8.07 7.07
CA GLY A 63 -6.69 -7.52 8.07
C GLY A 63 -6.32 -6.12 8.57
N PHE A 64 -5.60 -5.32 7.78
CA PHE A 64 -5.28 -3.92 8.10
C PHE A 64 -6.37 -2.97 7.64
N ILE A 65 -6.98 -3.25 6.49
CA ILE A 65 -8.07 -2.45 5.93
C ILE A 65 -9.29 -3.33 5.64
N GLU A 66 -10.43 -2.70 5.44
CA GLU A 66 -11.59 -3.33 4.83
C GLU A 66 -11.74 -2.80 3.41
N LEU A 67 -11.88 -3.69 2.44
CA LEU A 67 -12.17 -3.37 1.05
C LEU A 67 -13.52 -3.99 0.68
N LYS A 68 -14.47 -3.15 0.25
CA LYS A 68 -15.77 -3.63 -0.26
C LYS A 68 -16.24 -2.80 -1.46
N THR A 69 -17.31 -3.25 -2.08
CA THR A 69 -17.98 -2.53 -3.16
C THR A 69 -19.21 -1.82 -2.63
N ASP A 70 -19.41 -0.56 -3.03
CA ASP A 70 -20.60 0.24 -2.80
C ASP A 70 -21.00 0.91 -4.13
N ASN A 71 -22.21 0.65 -4.62
CA ASN A 71 -22.69 1.16 -5.92
C ASN A 71 -21.69 0.96 -7.07
N ASP A 72 -21.19 -0.27 -7.24
CA ASP A 72 -20.15 -0.67 -8.23
C ASP A 72 -18.79 0.05 -8.08
N ARG A 73 -18.56 0.73 -6.96
CA ARG A 73 -17.30 1.41 -6.65
C ARG A 73 -16.61 0.75 -5.48
N TYR A 74 -15.29 0.57 -5.59
CA TYR A 74 -14.50 0.10 -4.45
C TYR A 74 -14.36 1.23 -3.43
N ILE A 75 -14.70 0.92 -2.19
CA ILE A 75 -14.47 1.77 -1.04
C ILE A 75 -13.58 1.03 -0.03
N VAL A 76 -12.72 1.78 0.63
CA VAL A 76 -11.75 1.27 1.59
C VAL A 76 -11.83 2.03 2.91
N ARG A 77 -11.64 1.33 4.03
CA ARG A 77 -11.41 1.97 5.34
C ARG A 77 -10.29 1.29 6.10
N LEU A 78 -9.57 2.04 6.91
CA LEU A 78 -8.55 1.48 7.80
C LEU A 78 -9.21 0.82 9.01
N ILE A 79 -8.86 -0.43 9.30
CA ILE A 79 -9.30 -1.15 10.50
C ILE A 79 -8.25 -0.96 11.60
N ARG A 80 -6.98 -1.20 11.26
CA ARG A 80 -5.84 -1.09 12.20
C ARG A 80 -4.57 -0.70 11.45
N VAL A 81 -3.66 -0.03 12.16
CA VAL A 81 -2.33 0.32 11.64
C VAL A 81 -1.37 -0.85 11.90
N PRO A 82 -0.61 -1.34 10.90
CA PRO A 82 0.46 -2.29 11.14
C PRO A 82 1.53 -1.68 12.06
N ASN A 83 2.01 -2.44 13.04
CA ASN A 83 3.15 -2.03 13.88
C ASN A 83 4.49 -1.98 13.12
N VAL A 84 4.50 -2.31 11.82
CA VAL A 84 5.68 -2.28 10.97
C VAL A 84 5.90 -0.85 10.47
N TYR A 85 6.39 0.01 11.37
CA TYR A 85 7.06 1.25 10.96
C TYR A 85 8.33 0.87 10.21
N ILE A 86 8.29 0.90 8.89
CA ILE A 86 9.52 1.11 8.12
C ILE A 86 9.79 2.60 8.29
N GLU A 87 10.67 2.95 9.22
CA GLU A 87 11.21 4.30 9.31
C GLU A 87 11.57 4.75 7.90
N GLU A 88 10.95 5.85 7.45
CA GLU A 88 11.41 6.55 6.26
C GLU A 88 12.89 6.79 6.50
N VAL A 89 13.75 6.10 5.74
CA VAL A 89 15.19 6.33 5.74
C VAL A 89 15.33 7.76 5.22
N LYS A 90 15.29 8.73 6.13
CA LYS A 90 15.60 10.12 5.85
C LYS A 90 17.01 10.07 5.28
N LYS A 91 17.12 10.18 3.95
CA LYS A 91 18.38 10.49 3.29
C LYS A 91 18.81 11.83 3.90
N ARG A 92 19.74 11.75 4.88
CA ARG A 92 20.51 12.90 5.31
C ARG A 92 21.21 13.41 4.06
N LYS A 93 20.81 14.60 3.60
CA LYS A 93 21.67 15.45 2.79
C LYS A 93 22.75 16.01 3.68
#